data_AF-A0A2T0TLR3-F1
#
_entry.id   AF-A0A2T0TLR3-F1
#
_cell.length_a   1.000
_cell.length_b   1.000
_cell.length_c   1.000
_cell.angle_alpha   90.00
_cell.angle_beta   90.00
_cell.angle_gamma   90.00
#
_symmetry.space_group_name_H-M   'P 1'
#
loop_
_entity.id
_entity.type
_entity.pdbx_description
1 polymer ?
#
loop_
_entity_poly.entity_id
_entity_poly.type
_entity_poly.pdbx_seq_one_letter_code
_entity_poly.pdbx_strand_id
1 'polypeptide(L)' 'MTSPQDLILELDHESAGVLAGALLSGDPCAIPVRHKHSGKLLLSAQSDHNSAWLSVRLRTTP' A
#
# COMPACT_ATOMS: atom_id res chain seq x y z
N MET A 1 16.31 -8.01 21.92
CA MET A 1 14.93 -8.13 21.41
C MET A 1 14.62 -6.83 20.68
N THR A 2 14.61 -6.82 19.35
CA THR A 2 14.25 -5.63 18.57
C THR A 2 12.73 -5.48 18.63
N SER A 3 12.25 -4.38 19.21
CA SER A 3 10.86 -3.94 19.02
C SER A 3 10.53 -3.99 17.53
N PRO A 4 9.33 -4.47 17.11
CA PRO A 4 8.89 -4.22 15.75
C PRO A 4 8.96 -2.72 15.52
N GLN A 5 9.74 -2.30 14.53
CA GLN A 5 9.74 -0.92 14.09
C GLN A 5 8.50 -0.74 13.23
N ASP A 6 7.57 0.10 13.68
CA ASP A 6 6.36 0.38 12.92
C ASP A 6 6.73 0.99 11.56
N LEU A 7 6.19 0.41 10.49
CA LEU A 7 6.31 0.97 9.15
C LEU A 7 5.13 1.91 8.89
N ILE A 8 5.31 3.19 9.19
CA ILE A 8 4.27 4.21 9.02
C ILE A 8 4.37 4.81 7.61
N LEU A 9 3.32 4.62 6.81
CA LEU A 9 3.19 5.18 5.47
C LEU A 9 2.20 6.34 5.48
N GLU A 10 2.60 7.46 4.91
CA GLU A 10 1.77 8.65 4.74
C GLU A 10 1.14 8.64 3.35
N LEU A 11 -0.16 8.88 3.29
CA LEU A 11 -0.95 8.99 2.06
C LEU A 11 -1.69 10.33 2.04
N ASP A 12 -1.90 10.88 0.85
CA ASP A 12 -2.91 11.94 0.70
C ASP A 12 -4.33 11.37 0.76
N HIS A 13 -5.32 12.27 0.91
CA HIS A 13 -6.72 11.88 1.08
C HIS A 13 -7.28 11.13 -0.14
N GLU A 14 -6.84 11.50 -1.35
CA GLU A 14 -7.27 10.86 -2.59
C GLU A 14 -6.77 9.42 -2.67
N SER A 15 -5.47 9.22 -2.44
CA SER A 15 -4.83 7.90 -2.42
C SER A 15 -5.42 7.01 -1.31
N ALA A 16 -5.75 7.58 -0.15
CA ALA A 16 -6.44 6.87 0.93
C ALA A 16 -7.83 6.38 0.50
N GLY A 17 -8.59 7.22 -0.22
CA GLY A 17 -9.89 6.84 -0.78
C GLY A 17 -9.79 5.72 -1.81
N VAL A 18 -8.83 5.82 -2.74
CA VAL A 18 -8.56 4.78 -3.73
C VAL A 18 -8.18 3.46 -3.07
N LEU A 19 -7.30 3.50 -2.05
CA LEU A 19 -6.92 2.31 -1.29
C LEU A 19 -8.13 1.66 -0.62
N ALA A 20 -8.93 2.44 0.10
CA ALA A 20 -10.11 1.92 0.79
C ALA A 20 -11.10 1.28 -0.18
N GLY A 21 -11.34 1.91 -1.32
CA GLY A 21 -12.20 1.37 -2.37
C GLY A 21 -11.68 0.05 -2.95
N ALA A 22 -10.38 -0.01 -3.27
CA ALA A 22 -9.73 -1.21 -3.78
C ALA A 22 -9.75 -2.37 -2.78
N LEU A 23 -9.48 -2.09 -1.49
CA LEU A 23 -9.54 -3.09 -0.42
C LEU A 23 -10.96 -3.66 -0.23
N LEU A 24 -11.99 -2.84 -0.38
CA LEU A 24 -13.39 -3.26 -0.23
C LEU A 24 -13.93 -4.03 -1.43
N SER A 25 -13.50 -3.64 -2.63
CA SER A 25 -13.93 -4.26 -3.90
C SER A 25 -13.13 -5.53 -4.24
N GLY A 26 -11.92 -5.66 -3.69
CA GLY A 26 -10.96 -6.68 -4.13
C GLY A 26 -10.31 -6.32 -5.48
N ASP A 27 -10.43 -5.07 -5.92
CA ASP A 27 -9.80 -4.61 -7.16
C ASP A 27 -8.30 -4.32 -6.96
N PRO A 28 -7.46 -4.59 -7.97
CA PRO A 28 -6.06 -4.20 -7.90
C PRO A 28 -5.91 -2.68 -7.96
N CYS A 29 -4.98 -2.13 -7.19
CA CYS A 29 -4.65 -0.70 -7.23
C CYS A 29 -3.15 -0.46 -7.02
N ALA A 30 -2.69 0.72 -7.45
CA ALA A 30 -1.36 1.21 -7.11
C ALA A 30 -1.44 2.70 -6.79
N ILE A 31 -0.96 3.07 -5.60
CA ILE A 31 -1.03 4.44 -5.09
C ILE A 31 0.34 4.90 -4.58
N PRO A 32 0.67 6.19 -4.74
CA PRO A 32 1.86 6.76 -4.14
C PRO A 32 1.70 6.82 -2.62
N VAL A 33 2.77 6.50 -1.90
CA VAL A 33 2.86 6.67 -0.45
C VAL A 33 4.21 7.29 -0.10
N ARG A 34 4.34 7.84 1.11
CA ARG A 34 5.62 8.34 1.63
C ARG A 34 6.00 7.59 2.89
N HIS A 35 7.27 7.22 2.98
CA HIS A 35 7.87 6.78 4.24
C HIS A 35 8.78 7.89 4.76
N LYS A 36 8.61 8.29 6.04
CA LYS A 36 9.29 9.45 6.64
C LYS A 36 10.80 9.49 6.37
N HIS A 37 11.46 8.33 6.33
CA HIS A 37 12.91 8.21 6.17
C HIS A 37 13.35 7.76 4.76
N SER A 38 12.43 7.28 3.92
CA SER A 38 12.79 6.62 2.64
C SER A 38 12.22 7.32 1.40
N GLY A 39 11.48 8.42 1.58
CA GLY A 39 10.95 9.19 0.47
C GLY A 39 9.67 8.60 -0.11
N LYS A 40 9.48 8.78 -1.42
CA LYS A 40 8.29 8.30 -2.14
C LYS A 40 8.42 6.80 -2.41
N LEU A 41 7.33 6.08 -2.21
CA LEU A 41 7.16 4.67 -2.49
C LEU A 41 5.86 4.47 -3.26
N LEU A 42 5.71 3.32 -3.88
CA LEU A 42 4.47 2.87 -4.49
C LEU A 42 3.92 1.70 -3.67
N LEU A 43 2.69 1.84 -3.18
CA LEU A 43 1.92 0.76 -2.56
C LEU A 43 1.02 0.14 -3.62
N SER A 44 1.19 -1.15 -3.89
CA SER A 44 0.37 -1.91 -4.84
C SER A 44 -0.43 -2.98 -4.12
N ALA A 45 -1.74 -2.96 -4.27
CA ALA A 45 -2.63 -4.04 -3.88
C ALA A 45 -2.96 -4.89 -5.11
N GLN A 46 -2.80 -6.20 -5.00
CA GLN A 46 -3.10 -7.16 -6.07
C GLN A 46 -3.84 -8.36 -5.51
N SER A 47 -4.93 -8.73 -6.14
CA SER A 47 -5.65 -9.95 -5.82
C SER A 47 -4.87 -11.18 -6.28
N ASP A 48 -4.93 -12.24 -5.50
CA ASP A 48 -4.37 -13.53 -5.91
C ASP A 48 -5.18 -14.17 -7.05
N HIS A 49 -4.66 -15.27 -7.58
CA HIS A 49 -5.26 -16.00 -8.71
C HIS A 49 -6.71 -16.46 -8.48
N ASN A 50 -7.16 -16.57 -7.22
CA ASN A 50 -8.52 -17.00 -6.87
C ASN A 50 -9.36 -15.85 -6.28
N SER A 51 -8.84 -14.61 -6.25
CA SER A 51 -9.42 -13.46 -5.55
C SER A 51 -9.78 -13.72 -4.08
N ALA A 52 -9.15 -14.72 -3.47
CA ALA A 52 -9.38 -15.09 -2.07
C ALA A 52 -8.55 -14.22 -1.12
N TRP A 53 -7.44 -13.69 -1.60
CA TRP A 53 -6.51 -12.88 -0.82
C TRP A 53 -6.02 -11.68 -1.60
N LEU A 54 -5.82 -10.57 -0.88
CA LEU A 54 -5.19 -9.37 -1.41
C LEU A 54 -3.76 -9.27 -0.89
N SER A 55 -2.80 -9.21 -1.82
CA SER A 55 -1.39 -9.00 -1.54
C SER A 55 -1.05 -7.52 -1.64
N VAL A 56 -0.45 -6.97 -0.59
CA VAL A 56 0.01 -5.57 -0.57
C VAL A 56 1.54 -5.55 -0.68
N ARG A 57 2.07 -4.84 -1.68
CA ARG A 57 3.51 -4.74 -1.96
C ARG A 57 3.96 -3.29 -1.97
N LEU A 58 5.11 -3.04 -1.35
CA LEU A 58 5.82 -1.75 -1.41
C LEU A 58 6.97 -1.81 -2.40
N ARG A 59 7.10 -0.77 -3.23
CA ARG A 59 8.24 -0.58 -4.15
C ARG A 59 8.81 0.82 -3.97
N THR A 60 10.12 0.95 -4.02
CA THR A 60 10.77 2.26 -4.12
C THR A 60 10.50 2.86 -5.49
N THR A 61 10.23 4.17 -5.54
CA THR A 61 10.16 4.92 -6.80
C THR A 61 11.50 5.64 -7.03
N PRO A 62 12.04 5.65 -8.27
CA PRO A 62 13.25 6.39 -8.58
C PRO A 62 13.11 7.90 -8.34
#